data_AF-A0A8T0SIK1-F1
#
_entry.id   AF-A0A8T0SIK1-F1
#
_cell.length_a   1.000
_cell.length_b   1.000
_cell.length_c   1.000
_cell.angle_alpha   90.00
_cell.angle_beta   90.00
_cell.angle_gamma   90.00
#
_symmetry.space_group_name_H-M   'P 1'
#
loop_
_entity.id
_entity.type
_entity.pdbx_description
1 polymer ?
#
loop_
_entity_poly.entity_id
_entity_poly.type
_entity_poly.pdbx_seq_one_letter_code
_entity_poly.pdbx_strand_id
1 'polypeptide(L)' 'MSRGCDSAGVLLLGQGQEGMEGAIACPQYCLEVDYVTCPSSGAEKLPARCNCCMTTKGCTLHLADGTQQTC' A
#
# COMPACT_ATOMS: atom_id res chain seq x y z
N MET A 1 22.79 -0.31 4.78
CA MET A 1 21.94 0.25 3.70
C MET A 1 20.94 -0.83 3.32
N SER A 2 19.91 -1.02 4.15
CA SER A 2 18.84 -2.00 3.92
C SER A 2 17.67 -1.63 4.82
N ARG A 3 16.85 -0.65 4.42
CA ARG A 3 15.56 -0.44 5.09
C ARG A 3 14.57 -1.36 4.40
N GLY A 4 14.66 -2.64 4.77
CA GLY A 4 13.71 -3.65 4.35
C GLY A 4 12.33 -3.33 4.92
N CYS A 5 11.31 -3.64 4.14
CA CYS A 5 9.98 -3.96 4.64
C CYS A 5 10.09 -5.20 5.55
N ASP A 6 10.63 -5.04 6.75
CA ASP A 6 10.50 -6.02 7.82
C ASP A 6 9.45 -5.54 8.80
N SER A 7 8.28 -6.15 8.71
CA SER A 7 7.56 -6.52 9.90
C SER A 7 6.84 -7.82 9.60
N ALA A 8 7.54 -8.92 9.82
CA ALA A 8 6.89 -10.15 10.23
C ALA A 8 6.13 -9.86 11.54
N GLY A 9 4.83 -9.61 11.41
CA GLY A 9 3.91 -9.41 12.52
C GLY A 9 2.53 -9.90 12.09
N VAL A 10 2.23 -11.17 12.37
CA VAL A 10 0.85 -11.67 12.32
C VAL A 10 0.10 -10.96 13.43
N LEU A 11 -0.73 -9.98 13.06
CA LEU A 11 -1.80 -9.48 13.91
C LEU A 11 -3.08 -9.53 13.08
N LEU A 12 -3.81 -10.65 13.22
CA LEU A 12 -5.21 -10.75 12.82
C LEU A 12 -6.01 -9.72 13.62
N LEU A 13 -6.36 -8.60 13.00
CA LEU A 13 -7.53 -7.81 13.40
C LEU A 13 -8.48 -7.81 12.22
N GLY A 14 -9.37 -8.79 12.23
CA GLY A 14 -10.42 -8.94 11.24
C GLY A 14 -11.45 -7.84 11.37
N GLN A 15 -11.66 -7.09 10.29
CA GLN A 15 -12.91 -6.39 10.01
C GLN A 15 -13.18 -6.44 8.51
N GLY A 16 -14.18 -7.24 8.13
CA GLY A 16 -14.96 -7.10 6.89
C GLY A 16 -14.26 -7.33 5.56
N GLN A 17 -13.92 -8.59 5.24
CA GLN A 17 -13.79 -9.02 3.86
C GLN A 17 -15.03 -9.83 3.49
N GLU A 18 -16.12 -9.12 3.22
CA GLU A 18 -17.19 -9.62 2.38
C GLU A 18 -16.65 -9.80 0.96
N GLY A 19 -16.66 -11.05 0.48
CA GLY A 19 -16.29 -11.37 -0.91
C GLY A 19 -15.12 -12.35 -1.02
N MET A 20 -15.46 -13.63 -1.01
CA MET A 20 -14.57 -14.68 -1.51
C MET A 20 -14.54 -14.58 -3.05
N GLU A 21 -13.60 -13.81 -3.61
CA GLU A 21 -13.42 -13.70 -5.07
C GLU A 21 -11.94 -13.62 -5.47
N GLY A 22 -11.30 -14.79 -5.59
CA GLY A 22 -10.01 -14.94 -6.28
C GLY A 22 -8.81 -14.33 -5.55
N ALA A 23 -7.73 -15.10 -5.42
CA ALA A 23 -6.44 -14.48 -5.10
C ALA A 23 -6.08 -13.54 -6.27
N ILE A 24 -6.26 -12.22 -6.09
CA ILE A 24 -5.82 -11.23 -7.06
C ILE A 24 -4.29 -11.35 -7.12
N ALA A 25 -3.78 -11.89 -8.22
CA ALA A 25 -2.35 -11.93 -8.48
C ALA A 25 -1.88 -10.50 -8.76
N CYS A 26 -1.37 -9.83 -7.73
CA CYS A 26 -0.77 -8.51 -7.91
C CYS A 26 0.59 -8.64 -8.60
N PRO A 27 0.88 -7.76 -9.58
CA PRO A 27 2.20 -7.74 -10.19
C PRO A 27 3.24 -7.37 -9.12
N GLN A 28 4.41 -8.01 -9.18
CA GLN A 28 5.48 -7.84 -8.19
C GLN A 28 6.46 -6.71 -8.55
N TYR A 29 6.12 -5.83 -9.50
CA TYR A 29 6.91 -4.64 -9.76
C TYR A 29 6.59 -3.56 -8.72
N CYS A 30 7.61 -2.81 -8.33
CA CYS A 30 7.46 -1.68 -7.44
C CYS A 30 7.69 -0.39 -8.25
N LEU A 31 6.73 0.51 -8.15
CA LEU A 31 6.91 1.91 -8.51
C LEU A 31 7.86 2.54 -7.50
N GLU A 32 8.53 3.60 -7.91
CA GLU A 32 9.43 4.36 -7.05
C GLU A 32 8.61 5.28 -6.14
N VAL A 33 7.96 4.68 -5.14
CA VAL A 33 7.06 5.36 -4.19
C VAL A 33 7.86 5.82 -2.98
N ASP A 34 7.77 7.10 -2.64
CA ASP A 34 8.38 7.68 -1.44
C ASP A 34 7.51 7.45 -0.20
N TYR A 35 6.21 7.72 -0.30
CA TYR A 35 5.24 7.47 0.78
C TYR A 35 3.83 7.34 0.23
N VAL A 36 2.91 6.86 1.08
CA VAL A 36 1.49 6.78 0.72
C VAL A 36 0.66 7.55 1.73
N THR A 37 -0.45 8.13 1.27
CA THR A 37 -1.43 8.81 2.12
C THR A 37 -2.79 8.18 1.88
N CYS A 38 -3.45 7.75 2.93
CA CYS A 38 -4.79 7.17 2.86
C CYS A 38 -5.77 8.08 3.59
N PRO A 39 -6.99 8.30 3.05
CA PRO A 39 -8.00 9.14 3.68
C PRO A 39 -8.40 8.63 5.08
N SER A 40 -8.29 7.31 5.32
CA SER A 40 -8.50 6.69 6.63
C SER A 40 -7.50 7.12 7.69
N SER A 41 -6.26 7.45 7.29
CA SER A 41 -5.17 7.93 8.17
C SER A 41 -4.97 9.46 8.05
N GLY A 42 -5.83 10.13 7.29
CA GLY A 42 -5.73 11.57 7.03
C GLY A 42 -4.45 11.95 6.28
N ALA A 43 -3.65 12.84 6.88
CA ALA A 43 -2.42 13.36 6.30
C ALA A 43 -1.15 12.58 6.74
N GLU A 44 -1.33 11.45 7.43
CA GLU A 44 -0.21 10.62 7.84
C GLU A 44 0.53 10.04 6.63
N LYS A 45 1.86 10.17 6.64
CA LYS A 45 2.74 9.55 5.64
C LYS A 45 3.02 8.12 6.05
N LEU A 46 2.31 7.20 5.43
CA LEU A 46 2.47 5.77 5.64
C LEU A 46 3.64 5.23 4.79
N PRO A 47 4.25 4.11 5.21
CA PRO A 47 5.35 3.50 4.48
C PRO A 47 4.98 3.20 3.03
N ALA A 48 5.93 3.42 2.14
CA ALA A 48 5.77 3.18 0.71
C ALA A 48 5.29 1.75 0.42
N ARG A 49 4.32 1.65 -0.49
CA ARG A 49 3.82 0.39 -1.04
C ARG A 49 4.22 0.30 -2.50
N CYS A 50 4.49 -0.91 -2.98
CA CYS A 50 5.06 -1.11 -4.32
C CYS A 50 4.15 -0.62 -5.46
N ASN A 51 2.85 -0.89 -5.41
CA ASN A 51 1.92 -0.46 -6.47
C ASN A 51 0.48 -0.43 -5.94
N CYS A 52 -0.45 0.07 -6.77
CA CYS A 52 -1.86 0.17 -6.38
C CYS A 52 -2.54 -1.17 -6.09
N CYS A 53 -2.10 -2.28 -6.69
CA CYS A 53 -2.67 -3.58 -6.38
C CYS A 53 -2.34 -4.04 -4.96
N MET A 54 -1.14 -3.69 -4.48
CA MET A 54 -0.70 -3.97 -3.11
C MET A 54 -1.10 -2.89 -2.10
N THR A 55 -1.76 -1.84 -2.56
CA THR A 55 -2.20 -0.71 -1.74
C THR A 55 -3.70 -0.78 -1.56
N THR A 56 -4.19 -0.39 -0.38
CA THR A 56 -5.63 -0.31 -0.13
C THR A 56 -6.26 0.71 -1.09
N LYS A 57 -7.46 0.38 -1.61
CA LYS A 57 -8.21 1.30 -2.46
C LYS A 57 -8.52 2.60 -1.71
N GLY A 58 -8.48 3.71 -2.43
CA GLY A 58 -8.65 5.07 -1.90
C GLY A 58 -7.36 5.72 -1.40
N CYS A 59 -6.21 5.04 -1.44
CA CYS A 59 -4.93 5.61 -1.02
C CYS A 59 -4.15 6.22 -2.19
N THR A 60 -3.47 7.33 -1.94
CA THR A 60 -2.58 7.98 -2.91
C THR A 60 -1.13 7.57 -2.69
N LEU A 61 -0.51 7.07 -3.75
CA LEU A 61 0.94 6.85 -3.85
C LEU A 61 1.60 8.18 -4.25
N HIS A 62 2.60 8.61 -3.48
CA HIS A 62 3.46 9.73 -3.81
C HIS A 62 4.79 9.17 -4.32
N LEU A 63 5.04 9.31 -5.61
CA LEU A 63 6.23 8.79 -6.27
C LEU A 63 7.40 9.78 -6.13
N ALA A 64 8.63 9.24 -6.21
CA ALA A 64 9.87 9.99 -6.10
C ALA A 64 10.06 11.02 -7.22
N ASP A 65 9.42 10.82 -8.38
CA ASP A 65 9.42 11.79 -9.48
C ASP A 65 8.45 12.96 -9.25
N GLY A 66 7.72 12.97 -8.13
CA GLY A 66 6.74 13.99 -7.76
C GLY A 66 5.33 13.70 -8.30
N THR A 67 5.15 12.63 -9.08
CA THR A 67 3.84 12.16 -9.53
C THR A 67 3.05 11.59 -8.35
N GLN A 68 1.74 11.83 -8.35
CA GLN A 68 0.81 11.26 -7.38
C GLN A 68 -0.19 10.39 -8.11
N GLN A 69 -0.43 9.17 -7.61
CA GLN A 69 -1.40 8.23 -8.17
C GLN A 69 -2.35 7.75 -7.10
N THR A 70 -3.64 8.02 -7.28
CA THR A 70 -4.70 7.52 -6.41
C THR A 70 -5.11 6.13 -6.85
N CYS A 71 -4.89 5.18 -5.95
CA CYS A 71 -5.51 3.88 -5.91
C CYS A 71 -6.81 4.00 -5.10
#